data_AF-A0A1E8YQ49-F1
#
_entry.id   AF-A0A1E8YQ49-F1
#
_cell.length_a   1.000
_cell.length_b   1.000
_cell.length_c   1.000
_cell.angle_alpha   90.00
_cell.angle_beta   90.00
_cell.angle_gamma   90.00
#
_symmetry.space_group_name_H-M   'P 1'
#
loop_
_entity.id
_entity.type
_entity.pdbx_description
1 polymer ?
#
loop_
_entity_poly.entity_id
_entity_poly.type
_entity_poly.pdbx_seq_one_letter_code
_entity_poly.pdbx_strand_id
1 'polypeptide(L)'
;MQNVHSKDRNLKVWVGPLTFRNFGNFIKHKNELTEDDLKEFNLLAKCIKKLPNEVGKMVMLKYVKLAKFKPYSSREIKFYYSVTKRYSGKPAPNKRVAEEMKLTVKEVSELDKKARHLLADYMLEELKNDHDLVKEKKVVNKIVYLDEIETLLNTFRKKYDDVSYKVNWNSNTICEMNIEYSVVYWKKREVN
;
A
#
# COMPACT_ATOMS: atom_id res chain seq x y z
N MET A 1 13.86 10.17 -3.55
CA MET A 1 12.42 10.07 -3.91
C MET A 1 11.72 9.36 -2.77
N GLN A 2 10.60 9.90 -2.28
CA GLN A 2 9.93 9.42 -1.08
C GLN A 2 8.92 8.31 -1.42
N ASN A 3 8.92 7.23 -0.61
CA ASN A 3 7.86 6.22 -0.66
C ASN A 3 6.59 6.80 -0.04
N VAL A 4 5.44 6.55 -0.66
CA VAL A 4 4.15 6.91 -0.09
C VAL A 4 3.53 5.68 0.55
N HIS A 5 3.10 5.82 1.80
CA HIS A 5 2.44 4.78 2.57
C HIS A 5 1.02 5.24 2.90
N SER A 6 0.03 4.47 2.47
CA SER A 6 -1.37 4.66 2.82
C SER A 6 -1.84 3.45 3.64
N LYS A 7 -2.59 3.69 4.72
CA LYS A 7 -2.98 2.67 5.69
C LYS A 7 -4.39 2.95 6.20
N ASP A 8 -5.19 1.89 6.30
CA ASP A 8 -6.46 1.88 7.04
C ASP A 8 -6.52 0.59 7.86
N ARG A 9 -6.50 0.74 9.20
CA ARG A 9 -6.48 -0.38 10.16
C ARG A 9 -5.35 -1.36 9.86
N ASN A 10 -5.66 -2.58 9.44
CA ASN A 10 -4.72 -3.64 9.08
C ASN A 10 -4.29 -3.62 7.61
N LEU A 11 -5.00 -2.91 6.71
CA LEU A 11 -4.60 -2.78 5.31
C LEU A 11 -3.51 -1.73 5.15
N LYS A 12 -2.53 -2.03 4.30
CA LYS A 12 -1.39 -1.16 4.02
C LYS A 12 -1.04 -1.22 2.53
N VAL A 13 -0.76 -0.07 1.96
CA VAL A 13 -0.30 0.09 0.58
C VAL A 13 0.99 0.90 0.57
N TRP A 14 1.92 0.47 -0.28
CA TRP A 14 3.20 1.13 -0.50
C TRP A 14 3.35 1.47 -1.97
N VAL A 15 3.44 2.77 -2.28
CA VAL A 15 3.77 3.26 -3.62
C VAL A 15 5.18 3.82 -3.60
N GLY A 16 6.09 3.07 -4.20
CA GLY A 16 7.50 3.42 -4.30
C GLY A 16 7.87 4.11 -5.61
N PRO A 17 9.14 4.54 -5.76
CA PRO A 17 9.64 5.13 -7.00
C PRO A 17 9.59 4.18 -8.19
N LEU A 18 9.49 2.87 -7.94
CA LEU A 18 9.48 1.84 -8.96
C LEU A 18 8.07 1.54 -9.49
N THR A 19 7.01 1.91 -8.79
CA THR A 19 5.63 1.50 -9.13
C THR A 19 5.21 1.97 -10.52
N PHE A 20 5.34 3.27 -10.82
CA PHE A 20 5.02 3.78 -12.17
C PHE A 20 6.01 3.29 -13.25
N ARG A 21 7.27 3.05 -12.89
CA ARG A 21 8.26 2.45 -13.80
C ARG A 21 7.85 1.03 -14.17
N ASN A 22 7.42 0.22 -13.20
CA ASN A 22 6.95 -1.13 -13.41
C ASN A 22 5.71 -1.14 -14.29
N PHE A 23 4.76 -0.22 -14.05
CA PHE A 23 3.62 -0.02 -14.93
C PHE A 23 4.02 0.24 -16.39
N GLY A 24 5.00 1.12 -16.62
CA GLY A 24 5.54 1.37 -17.95
C GLY A 24 6.20 0.15 -18.59
N ASN A 25 6.96 -0.62 -17.81
CA ASN A 25 7.53 -1.90 -18.22
C ASN A 25 6.42 -2.87 -18.65
N PHE A 26 5.36 -3.01 -17.86
CA PHE A 26 4.23 -3.89 -18.17
C PHE A 26 3.54 -3.50 -19.48
N ILE A 27 3.32 -2.21 -19.71
CA ILE A 27 2.74 -1.73 -20.97
C ILE A 27 3.66 -2.06 -22.15
N LYS A 28 4.96 -1.79 -22.02
CA LYS A 28 5.90 -1.93 -23.14
C LYS A 28 6.13 -3.40 -23.53
N HIS A 29 6.04 -4.31 -22.57
CA HIS A 29 6.30 -5.73 -22.71
C HIS A 29 5.05 -6.58 -22.40
N LYS A 30 3.87 -6.07 -22.78
CA LYS A 30 2.57 -6.69 -22.43
C LYS A 30 2.46 -8.17 -22.86
N ASN A 31 3.09 -8.53 -23.98
CA ASN A 31 3.06 -9.89 -24.53
C ASN A 31 3.95 -10.87 -23.77
N GLU A 32 4.74 -10.37 -22.80
CA GLU A 32 5.68 -11.16 -22.03
C GLU A 32 5.27 -11.27 -20.56
N LEU A 33 4.11 -10.74 -20.16
CA LEU A 33 3.66 -10.73 -18.78
C LEU A 33 3.35 -12.15 -18.28
N THR A 34 3.83 -12.46 -17.09
CA THR A 34 3.34 -13.62 -16.33
C THR A 34 1.93 -13.37 -15.80
N GLU A 35 1.31 -14.40 -15.23
CA GLU A 35 0.02 -14.23 -14.55
C GLU A 35 0.10 -13.23 -13.38
N ASP A 36 1.19 -13.28 -12.61
CA ASP A 36 1.43 -12.34 -11.50
C ASP A 36 1.66 -10.91 -12.01
N ASP A 37 2.44 -10.75 -13.08
CA ASP A 37 2.64 -9.45 -13.72
C ASP A 37 1.29 -8.89 -14.22
N LEU A 38 0.42 -9.76 -14.75
CA LEU A 38 -0.90 -9.37 -15.24
C LEU A 38 -1.82 -8.92 -14.10
N LYS A 39 -1.79 -9.61 -12.94
CA LYS A 39 -2.52 -9.21 -11.73
C LYS A 39 -2.07 -7.84 -11.24
N GLU A 40 -0.76 -7.63 -11.12
CA GLU A 40 -0.21 -6.32 -10.71
C GLU A 40 -0.53 -5.22 -11.74
N PHE A 41 -0.36 -5.52 -13.03
CA PHE A 41 -0.67 -4.59 -14.12
C PHE A 41 -2.14 -4.17 -14.11
N ASN A 42 -3.07 -5.11 -13.95
CA ASN A 42 -4.51 -4.82 -13.94
C ASN A 42 -4.90 -3.92 -12.76
N LEU A 43 -4.35 -4.18 -11.56
CA LEU A 43 -4.55 -3.32 -10.39
C LEU A 43 -4.02 -1.90 -10.67
N LEU A 44 -2.77 -1.78 -11.14
CA LEU A 44 -2.17 -0.49 -11.44
C LEU A 44 -2.92 0.24 -12.54
N ALA A 45 -3.34 -0.43 -13.60
CA ALA A 45 -4.11 0.15 -14.69
C ALA A 45 -5.45 0.71 -14.21
N LYS A 46 -6.16 -0.03 -13.35
CA LYS A 46 -7.44 0.40 -12.74
C LYS A 46 -7.24 1.67 -11.91
N CYS A 47 -6.21 1.71 -11.06
CA CYS A 47 -5.94 2.87 -10.20
C CYS A 47 -5.40 4.07 -11.01
N ILE A 48 -4.53 3.86 -11.99
CA ILE A 48 -3.99 4.93 -12.86
C ILE A 48 -5.10 5.57 -13.70
N LYS A 49 -6.10 4.78 -14.14
CA LYS A 49 -7.27 5.31 -14.87
C LYS A 49 -8.13 6.26 -14.03
N LYS A 50 -8.09 6.15 -12.69
CA LYS A 50 -8.80 7.04 -11.77
C LYS A 50 -8.05 8.36 -11.50
N LEU A 51 -6.78 8.48 -11.92
CA LEU A 51 -6.03 9.71 -11.70
C LEU A 51 -6.68 10.89 -12.43
N PRO A 52 -6.70 12.10 -11.84
CA PRO A 52 -7.12 13.31 -12.52
C PRO A 52 -6.37 13.48 -13.84
N ASN A 53 -7.07 14.00 -14.87
CA ASN A 53 -6.58 14.01 -16.26
C ASN A 53 -5.13 14.50 -16.41
N GLU A 54 -4.78 15.62 -15.78
CA GLU A 54 -3.44 16.21 -15.84
C GLU A 54 -2.38 15.30 -15.18
N VAL A 55 -2.69 14.71 -14.03
CA VAL A 55 -1.82 13.78 -13.31
C VAL A 55 -1.63 12.49 -14.12
N GLY A 56 -2.72 11.94 -14.64
CA GLY A 56 -2.69 10.74 -15.49
C GLY A 56 -1.90 10.97 -16.77
N LYS A 57 -2.08 12.12 -17.44
CA LYS A 57 -1.28 12.52 -18.62
C LYS A 57 0.21 12.58 -18.29
N MET A 58 0.58 13.23 -17.19
CA MET A 58 1.98 13.29 -16.75
C MET A 58 2.54 11.88 -16.52
N VAL A 59 1.81 11.00 -15.81
CA VAL A 59 2.24 9.62 -15.56
C VAL A 59 2.48 8.88 -16.88
N MET A 60 1.50 8.90 -17.79
CA MET A 60 1.60 8.22 -19.09
C MET A 60 2.74 8.76 -19.93
N LEU A 61 2.95 10.08 -19.92
CA LEU A 61 4.01 10.69 -20.69
C LEU A 61 5.40 10.33 -20.13
N LYS A 62 5.59 10.52 -18.82
CA LYS A 62 6.88 10.35 -18.15
C LYS A 62 7.32 8.89 -18.05
N TYR A 63 6.39 8.01 -17.68
CA TYR A 63 6.70 6.63 -17.33
C TYR A 63 6.41 5.64 -18.45
N VAL A 64 5.70 6.04 -19.52
CA VAL A 64 5.35 5.14 -20.63
C VAL A 64 5.87 5.66 -21.96
N LYS A 65 5.40 6.83 -22.42
CA LYS A 65 5.69 7.33 -23.77
C LYS A 65 7.15 7.77 -23.97
N LEU A 66 7.70 8.54 -23.02
CA LEU A 66 9.05 9.08 -23.11
C LEU A 66 10.08 8.27 -22.30
N ALA A 67 9.62 7.26 -21.56
CA ALA A 67 10.47 6.35 -20.82
C ALA A 67 11.27 5.45 -21.76
N LYS A 68 12.47 5.05 -21.32
CA LYS A 68 13.33 4.13 -22.07
C LYS A 68 13.42 2.81 -21.32
N PHE A 69 13.14 1.71 -22.01
CA PHE A 69 13.20 0.36 -21.46
C PHE A 69 14.31 -0.42 -22.17
N LYS A 70 15.12 -1.13 -21.39
CA LYS A 70 16.21 -1.96 -21.91
C LYS A 70 16.28 -3.26 -21.13
N PRO A 71 16.57 -4.40 -21.77
CA PRO A 71 16.91 -5.62 -21.06
C PRO A 71 18.03 -5.37 -20.05
N TYR A 72 18.00 -6.04 -18.91
CA TYR A 72 19.20 -6.11 -18.07
C TYR A 72 20.33 -6.81 -18.84
N SER A 73 21.58 -6.47 -18.58
CA SER A 73 22.73 -6.99 -19.36
C SER A 73 23.25 -8.34 -18.87
N SER A 74 22.61 -9.00 -17.89
CA SER A 74 23.15 -10.21 -17.26
C SER A 74 22.70 -11.50 -17.97
N ARG A 75 23.61 -12.48 -18.04
CA ARG A 75 23.38 -13.83 -18.58
C ARG A 75 22.37 -14.66 -17.75
N GLU A 76 21.94 -14.18 -16.59
CA GLU A 76 21.02 -14.86 -15.67
C GLU A 76 19.54 -14.55 -15.92
N ILE A 77 19.22 -13.71 -16.93
CA ILE A 77 17.83 -13.40 -17.31
C ILE A 77 16.99 -14.65 -17.63
N LYS A 78 17.64 -15.77 -17.98
CA LYS A 78 17.00 -17.05 -18.34
C LYS A 78 16.10 -17.64 -17.25
N PHE A 79 16.20 -17.20 -15.99
CA PHE A 79 15.41 -17.75 -14.88
C PHE A 79 14.36 -16.78 -14.30
N TYR A 80 14.29 -15.55 -14.80
CA TYR A 80 13.36 -14.55 -14.25
C TYR A 80 12.06 -14.50 -15.05
N TYR A 81 10.97 -14.99 -14.44
CA TYR A 81 9.65 -15.00 -15.08
C TYR A 81 9.05 -13.59 -15.26
N SER A 82 9.19 -12.69 -14.28
CA SER A 82 8.58 -11.34 -14.32
C SER A 82 9.28 -10.36 -15.26
N VAL A 83 8.49 -9.59 -16.02
CA VAL A 83 8.96 -8.49 -16.89
C VAL A 83 9.78 -7.45 -16.12
N THR A 84 9.40 -7.14 -14.88
CA THR A 84 10.11 -6.13 -14.06
C THR A 84 11.53 -6.54 -13.67
N LYS A 85 11.82 -7.85 -13.70
CA LYS A 85 13.15 -8.42 -13.46
C LYS A 85 13.96 -8.61 -14.74
N ARG A 86 13.30 -8.67 -15.90
CA ARG A 86 13.95 -8.80 -17.22
C ARG A 86 14.31 -7.46 -17.84
N TYR A 87 13.51 -6.43 -17.57
CA TYR A 87 13.66 -5.10 -18.16
C TYR A 87 13.90 -4.01 -17.14
N SER A 88 14.96 -3.26 -17.37
CA SER A 88 15.20 -1.98 -16.70
C SER A 88 14.37 -0.88 -17.37
N GLY A 89 13.74 -0.03 -16.56
CA GLY A 89 13.01 1.15 -17.03
C GLY A 89 13.66 2.44 -16.51
N LYS A 90 13.94 3.38 -17.41
CA LYS A 90 14.36 4.73 -17.05
C LYS A 90 13.23 5.71 -17.38
N PRO A 91 12.57 6.31 -16.37
CA PRO A 91 11.55 7.31 -16.61
C PRO A 91 12.15 8.54 -17.30
N ALA A 92 11.31 9.28 -18.02
CA ALA A 92 11.75 10.50 -18.67
C ALA A 92 12.17 11.57 -17.63
N PRO A 93 13.19 12.38 -17.92
CA PRO A 93 13.57 13.48 -17.04
C PRO A 93 12.46 14.53 -16.99
N ASN A 94 12.26 15.14 -15.82
CA ASN A 94 11.20 16.14 -15.63
C ASN A 94 11.29 17.31 -16.63
N LYS A 95 12.50 17.73 -17.03
CA LYS A 95 12.71 18.78 -18.04
C LYS A 95 11.99 18.47 -19.36
N ARG A 96 12.15 17.25 -19.88
CA ARG A 96 11.52 16.84 -21.14
C ARG A 96 10.00 16.74 -21.02
N VAL A 97 9.51 16.30 -19.86
CA VAL A 97 8.07 16.22 -19.59
C VAL A 97 7.46 17.62 -19.46
N ALA A 98 8.19 18.53 -18.81
CA ALA A 98 7.82 19.93 -18.63
C ALA A 98 7.69 20.65 -19.98
N GLU A 99 8.65 20.46 -20.89
CA GLU A 99 8.60 20.98 -22.27
C GLU A 99 7.35 20.48 -23.02
N GLU A 100 7.08 19.18 -23.00
CA GLU A 100 5.94 18.58 -23.71
C GLU A 100 4.58 19.04 -23.13
N MET A 101 4.49 19.20 -21.81
CA MET A 101 3.26 19.60 -21.12
C MET A 101 3.09 21.12 -21.00
N LYS A 102 4.09 21.91 -21.42
CA LYS A 102 4.16 23.37 -21.20
C LYS A 102 4.03 23.75 -19.72
N LEU A 103 4.71 22.99 -18.86
CA LEU A 103 4.79 23.22 -17.42
C LEU A 103 6.23 23.55 -17.03
N THR A 104 6.44 24.00 -15.79
CA THR A 104 7.75 24.07 -15.16
C THR A 104 8.19 22.70 -14.63
N VAL A 105 9.50 22.53 -14.42
CA VAL A 105 10.06 21.31 -13.79
C VAL A 105 9.49 21.10 -12.38
N LYS A 106 9.19 22.20 -11.67
CA LYS A 106 8.61 22.17 -10.32
C LYS A 106 7.18 21.61 -10.35
N GLU A 107 6.33 22.11 -11.24
CA GLU A 107 4.95 21.62 -11.41
C GLU A 107 4.92 20.14 -11.78
N VAL A 108 5.81 19.69 -12.68
CA VAL A 108 5.94 18.26 -13.00
C VAL A 108 6.33 17.45 -11.76
N SER A 109 7.22 17.95 -10.92
CA SER A 109 7.61 17.30 -9.67
C SER A 109 6.45 17.21 -8.68
N GLU A 110 5.63 18.25 -8.59
CA GLU A 110 4.45 18.30 -7.74
C GLU A 110 3.35 17.34 -8.23
N LEU A 111 3.11 17.30 -9.54
CA LEU A 111 2.22 16.31 -10.17
C LEU A 111 2.71 14.88 -9.92
N ASP A 112 4.03 14.65 -10.00
CA ASP A 112 4.64 13.34 -9.75
C ASP A 112 4.48 12.88 -8.30
N LYS A 113 4.60 13.81 -7.34
CA LYS A 113 4.30 13.56 -5.93
C LYS A 113 2.81 13.28 -5.75
N LYS A 114 1.93 14.11 -6.29
CA LYS A 114 0.47 13.96 -6.23
C LYS A 114 0.01 12.63 -6.81
N ALA A 115 0.60 12.20 -7.93
CA ALA A 115 0.32 10.91 -8.56
C ALA A 115 0.57 9.74 -7.60
N ARG A 116 1.68 9.74 -6.86
CA ARG A 116 2.00 8.67 -5.90
C ARG A 116 1.02 8.61 -4.73
N HIS A 117 0.61 9.77 -4.21
CA HIS A 117 -0.39 9.82 -3.12
C HIS A 117 -1.75 9.29 -3.59
N LEU A 118 -2.25 9.82 -4.71
CA LEU A 118 -3.53 9.37 -5.26
C LEU A 118 -3.50 7.88 -5.63
N LEU A 119 -2.39 7.39 -6.19
CA LEU A 119 -2.26 5.98 -6.50
C LEU A 119 -2.32 5.12 -5.22
N ALA A 120 -1.63 5.52 -4.15
CA ALA A 120 -1.64 4.79 -2.89
C ALA A 120 -3.05 4.71 -2.29
N ASP A 121 -3.79 5.82 -2.32
CA ASP A 121 -5.16 5.88 -1.83
C ASP A 121 -6.10 5.05 -2.69
N TYR A 122 -6.01 5.14 -4.02
CA TYR A 122 -6.84 4.31 -4.91
C TYR A 122 -6.53 2.82 -4.81
N MET A 123 -5.27 2.44 -4.64
CA MET A 123 -4.89 1.04 -4.39
C MET A 123 -5.42 0.55 -3.04
N LEU A 124 -5.46 1.41 -2.02
CA LEU A 124 -6.02 1.07 -0.71
C LEU A 124 -7.54 0.87 -0.82
N GLU A 125 -8.23 1.74 -1.55
CA GLU A 125 -9.67 1.58 -1.83
C GLU A 125 -9.96 0.31 -2.65
N GLU A 126 -9.12 -0.05 -3.63
CA GLU A 126 -9.25 -1.32 -4.32
C GLU A 126 -9.04 -2.52 -3.39
N LEU A 127 -8.09 -2.46 -2.45
CA LEU A 127 -7.96 -3.51 -1.44
C LEU A 127 -9.22 -3.62 -0.57
N LYS A 128 -9.78 -2.49 -0.13
CA LYS A 128 -11.03 -2.49 0.65
C LYS A 128 -12.20 -3.12 -0.11
N ASN A 129 -12.26 -2.97 -1.43
CA ASN A 129 -13.30 -3.58 -2.26
C ASN A 129 -13.28 -5.12 -2.29
N ASP A 130 -12.19 -5.74 -1.81
CA ASP A 130 -12.06 -7.20 -1.67
C ASP A 130 -12.18 -7.67 -0.21
N HIS A 131 -12.47 -6.75 0.71
CA HIS A 131 -12.55 -7.01 2.13
C HIS A 131 -13.89 -6.54 2.70
N ASP A 132 -14.29 -7.11 3.82
CA ASP A 132 -15.41 -6.67 4.63
C ASP A 132 -14.87 -6.04 5.91
N LEU A 133 -15.51 -4.95 6.34
CA LEU A 133 -15.19 -4.33 7.62
C LEU A 133 -15.88 -5.12 8.72
N VAL A 134 -15.10 -5.82 9.53
CA VAL A 134 -15.61 -6.69 10.60
C VAL A 134 -15.25 -6.09 11.95
N LYS A 135 -16.19 -6.17 12.89
CA LYS A 135 -15.98 -5.90 14.31
C LYS A 135 -16.00 -7.23 15.05
N GLU A 136 -14.89 -7.57 15.69
CA GLU A 136 -14.71 -8.83 16.41
C GLU A 136 -14.38 -8.55 17.87
N LYS A 137 -15.01 -9.29 18.78
CA LYS A 137 -14.67 -9.27 20.20
C LYS A 137 -13.49 -10.19 20.46
N LYS A 138 -12.48 -9.67 21.15
CA LYS A 138 -11.31 -10.43 21.58
C LYS A 138 -11.20 -10.41 23.09
N VAL A 139 -10.77 -11.54 23.64
CA VAL A 139 -10.46 -11.68 25.06
C VAL A 139 -8.98 -11.93 25.20
N VAL A 140 -8.34 -11.24 26.14
CA VAL A 140 -6.94 -11.48 26.50
C VAL A 140 -6.81 -11.60 28.01
N ASN A 141 -6.03 -12.57 28.44
CA ASN A 141 -5.73 -12.78 29.85
C ASN A 141 -4.35 -12.20 30.15
N LYS A 142 -4.25 -11.41 31.22
CA LYS A 142 -3.03 -10.75 31.65
C LYS A 142 -2.85 -10.91 33.15
N ILE A 143 -1.65 -11.31 33.56
CA ILE A 143 -1.24 -11.24 34.96
C ILE A 143 -0.61 -9.87 35.17
N VAL A 144 -1.09 -9.12 36.16
CA VAL A 144 -0.61 -7.76 36.46
C VAL A 144 -0.54 -7.48 37.95
N TYR A 145 0.32 -6.54 38.33
CA TYR A 145 0.33 -5.97 39.67
C TYR A 145 -0.87 -5.03 39.85
N LEU A 146 -1.34 -4.91 41.10
CA LEU A 146 -2.55 -4.14 41.42
C LEU A 146 -2.44 -2.64 41.09
N ASP A 147 -1.25 -2.07 41.27
CA ASP A 147 -0.94 -0.68 40.96
C ASP A 147 -0.81 -0.42 39.44
N GLU A 148 -0.62 -1.47 38.63
CA GLU A 148 -0.51 -1.38 37.18
C GLU A 148 -1.84 -1.56 36.42
N ILE A 149 -2.90 -1.99 37.10
CA ILE A 149 -4.21 -2.29 36.48
C ILE A 149 -4.72 -1.12 35.63
N GLU A 150 -4.74 0.09 36.21
CA GLU A 150 -5.29 1.26 35.53
C GLU A 150 -4.41 1.69 34.35
N THR A 151 -3.09 1.54 34.46
CA THR A 151 -2.15 1.78 33.36
C THR A 151 -2.39 0.80 32.20
N LEU A 152 -2.59 -0.48 32.50
CA LEU A 152 -2.92 -1.48 31.51
C LEU A 152 -4.26 -1.16 30.82
N LEU A 153 -5.32 -0.92 31.59
CA LEU A 153 -6.64 -0.60 31.05
C LEU A 153 -6.63 0.66 30.19
N ASN A 154 -5.91 1.69 30.60
CA ASN A 154 -5.75 2.90 29.81
C ASN A 154 -5.00 2.66 28.50
N THR A 155 -4.06 1.72 28.48
CA THR A 155 -3.39 1.30 27.23
C THR A 155 -4.38 0.63 26.27
N PHE A 156 -5.29 -0.21 26.78
CA PHE A 156 -6.33 -0.84 25.96
C PHE A 156 -7.38 0.17 25.47
N ARG A 157 -7.89 1.03 26.36
CA ARG A 157 -8.90 2.06 26.02
C ARG A 157 -8.39 3.09 25.01
N LYS A 158 -7.08 3.35 24.97
CA LYS A 158 -6.45 4.21 23.95
C LYS A 158 -6.40 3.54 22.56
N LYS A 159 -6.47 2.22 22.50
CA LYS A 159 -6.20 1.45 21.27
C LYS A 159 -7.43 0.75 20.71
N TYR A 160 -8.39 0.41 21.56
CA TYR A 160 -9.53 -0.44 21.22
C TYR A 160 -10.83 0.12 21.78
N ASP A 161 -11.92 -0.20 21.11
CA ASP A 161 -13.28 0.17 21.50
C ASP A 161 -13.88 -0.88 22.44
N ASP A 162 -14.93 -0.52 23.18
CA ASP A 162 -15.72 -1.40 24.05
C ASP A 162 -14.90 -2.23 25.05
N VAL A 163 -13.87 -1.63 25.66
CA VAL A 163 -13.02 -2.33 26.63
C VAL A 163 -13.80 -2.61 27.91
N SER A 164 -13.96 -3.89 28.23
CA SER A 164 -14.50 -4.39 29.50
C SER A 164 -13.53 -5.39 30.11
N TYR A 165 -13.62 -5.63 31.42
CA TYR A 165 -12.67 -6.51 32.09
C TYR A 165 -13.28 -7.20 33.31
N LYS A 166 -12.72 -8.35 33.66
CA LYS A 166 -12.94 -9.05 34.93
C LYS A 166 -11.60 -9.28 35.62
N VAL A 167 -11.57 -9.07 36.93
CA VAL A 167 -10.37 -9.27 37.75
C VAL A 167 -10.58 -10.50 38.64
N ASN A 168 -9.65 -11.45 38.55
CA ASN A 168 -9.53 -12.59 39.45
C ASN A 168 -8.33 -12.34 40.36
N TRP A 169 -8.58 -12.28 41.66
CA TRP A 169 -7.55 -11.99 42.66
C TRP A 169 -6.77 -13.25 43.00
N ASN A 170 -5.47 -13.26 42.71
CA ASN A 170 -4.58 -14.39 43.03
C ASN A 170 -3.83 -14.15 44.35
N SER A 171 -3.47 -12.89 44.65
CA SER A 171 -2.84 -12.47 45.91
C SER A 171 -3.13 -11.00 46.23
N ASN A 172 -2.57 -10.49 47.33
CA ASN A 172 -2.64 -9.08 47.73
C ASN A 172 -1.80 -8.14 46.85
N THR A 173 -1.07 -8.66 45.86
CA THR A 173 -0.17 -7.87 45.00
C THR A 173 -0.34 -8.17 43.52
N ILE A 174 -0.91 -9.33 43.15
CA ILE A 174 -1.03 -9.79 41.77
C ILE A 174 -2.45 -10.26 41.51
N CYS A 175 -2.99 -9.90 40.35
CA CYS A 175 -4.26 -10.38 39.86
C CYS A 175 -4.16 -10.89 38.41
N GLU A 176 -5.11 -11.75 38.03
CA GLU A 176 -5.35 -12.09 36.64
C GLU A 176 -6.52 -11.24 36.11
N MET A 177 -6.28 -10.53 35.03
CA MET A 177 -7.28 -9.74 34.33
C MET A 177 -7.68 -10.43 33.03
N ASN A 178 -8.99 -10.68 32.88
CA ASN A 178 -9.60 -11.06 31.62
C ASN A 178 -10.15 -9.79 30.97
N ILE A 179 -9.48 -9.29 29.93
CA ILE A 179 -9.86 -8.05 29.23
C ILE A 179 -10.53 -8.42 27.92
N GLU A 180 -11.80 -8.01 27.77
CA GLU A 180 -12.57 -8.13 26.53
C GLU A 180 -12.58 -6.77 25.82
N TYR A 181 -12.33 -6.75 24.51
CA TYR A 181 -12.29 -5.53 23.71
C TYR A 181 -12.72 -5.82 22.26
N SER A 182 -13.24 -4.80 21.59
CA SER A 182 -13.61 -4.87 20.18
C SER A 182 -12.45 -4.45 19.29
N VAL A 183 -12.18 -5.22 18.24
CA VAL A 183 -11.27 -4.84 17.16
C VAL A 183 -12.04 -4.70 15.86
N VAL A 184 -11.92 -3.55 15.21
CA VAL A 184 -12.45 -3.32 13.87
C VAL A 184 -11.32 -3.45 12.86
N TYR A 185 -11.46 -4.36 11.89
CA TYR A 185 -10.44 -4.61 10.87
C TYR A 185 -11.07 -5.07 9.55
N TRP A 186 -10.30 -4.97 8.47
CA TRP A 186 -10.67 -5.46 7.15
C TRP A 186 -10.36 -6.95 7.03
N LYS A 187 -11.38 -7.79 6.91
CA LYS A 187 -11.26 -9.24 6.68
C LYS A 187 -11.43 -9.52 5.18
N LYS A 188 -10.50 -10.26 4.57
CA LYS A 188 -10.60 -10.61 3.15
C LYS A 188 -11.83 -11.49 2.92
N ARG A 189 -12.61 -11.20 1.88
CA ARG A 189 -13.73 -12.08 1.48
C ARG A 189 -13.20 -13.42 1.01
N GLU A 190 -13.80 -14.49 1.52
CA GLU A 190 -13.60 -15.84 0.98
C GLU A 190 -14.49 -15.99 -0.25
N VAL A 191 -13.88 -16.29 -1.40
CA VAL A 191 -14.61 -16.61 -2.62
C VAL A 191 -14.87 -18.11 -2.56
N ASN A 192 -16.13 -18.49 -2.33
CA ASN A 192 -16.59 -19.88 -2.42
C ASN A 192 -16.66 -20.35 -3.88
#